data_AF-D2MNZ5-F1
#
_entry.id   AF-D2MNZ5-F1
#
_cell.length_a   1.000
_cell.length_b   1.000
_cell.length_c   1.000
_cell.angle_alpha   90.00
_cell.angle_beta   90.00
_cell.angle_gamma   90.00
#
_symmetry.space_group_name_H-M   'P 1'
#
loop_
_entity.id
_entity.type
_entity.pdbx_description
1 polymer ?
#
loop_
_entity_poly.entity_id
_entity_poly.type
_entity_poly.pdbx_seq_one_letter_code
_entity_poly.pdbx_strand_id
1 'polypeptide(L)' 'MTLVCDEKREAYHQALMDHHIYCVLVPKGIRIALCSLPLAKIDGLPKRLKEIQEGL' A
#
# COMPACT_ATOMS: atom_id res chain seq x y z
N MET A 1 -3.91 5.67 -6.27
CA MET A 1 -4.90 4.65 -5.87
C MET A 1 -5.13 4.78 -4.36
N THR A 2 -6.36 4.59 -3.89
CA THR A 2 -6.67 4.63 -2.46
C THR A 2 -7.14 3.24 -2.01
N LEU A 3 -6.49 2.68 -1.00
CA LEU A 3 -6.88 1.45 -0.32
C LEU A 3 -7.71 1.84 0.90
N VAL A 4 -8.90 1.26 1.06
CA VAL A 4 -9.77 1.52 2.20
C VAL A 4 -9.46 0.48 3.28
N CYS A 5 -8.97 0.93 4.42
CA CYS A 5 -8.66 0.08 5.59
C CYS A 5 -8.95 0.88 6.86
N ASP A 6 -9.82 0.36 7.74
CA ASP A 6 -10.26 1.07 8.96
C ASP A 6 -9.50 0.61 10.22
N GLU A 7 -9.34 -0.69 10.46
CA GLU A 7 -8.87 -1.20 11.76
C GLU A 7 -7.35 -1.46 11.87
N LYS A 8 -6.65 -1.71 10.74
CA LYS A 8 -5.19 -2.04 10.74
C LYS A 8 -4.34 -1.10 9.89
N ARG A 9 -4.81 0.13 9.64
CA ARG A 9 -4.17 1.06 8.70
C ARG A 9 -2.72 1.42 9.05
N GLU A 10 -2.40 1.58 10.33
CA GLU A 10 -1.06 1.98 10.79
C GLU A 10 -0.06 0.83 10.68
N ALA A 11 -0.46 -0.36 11.12
CA ALA A 11 0.34 -1.57 10.96
C ALA A 11 0.55 -1.92 9.48
N TYR A 12 -0.49 -1.77 8.65
CA TYR A 12 -0.38 -1.96 7.22
C TYR A 12 0.51 -0.89 6.57
N HIS A 13 0.43 0.37 7.00
CA HIS A 13 1.31 1.44 6.54
C HIS A 13 2.78 1.17 6.85
N GLN A 14 3.08 0.71 8.07
CA GLN A 14 4.45 0.30 8.44
C GLN A 14 4.94 -0.88 7.60
N ALA A 15 4.12 -1.92 7.44
CA ALA A 15 4.48 -3.07 6.60
C ALA A 15 4.75 -2.65 5.14
N LEU A 16 3.96 -1.72 4.59
CA LEU A 16 4.21 -1.16 3.26
C LEU A 16 5.53 -0.40 3.20
N MET A 17 5.89 0.37 4.24
CA MET A 17 7.18 1.05 4.33
C MET A 17 8.36 0.06 4.38
N ASP A 18 8.25 -1.02 5.15
CA ASP A 18 9.28 -2.08 5.23
C ASP A 18 9.52 -2.74 3.86
N HIS A 19 8.45 -2.91 3.08
CA HIS A 19 8.51 -3.39 1.70
C HIS A 19 8.89 -2.32 0.67
N HIS A 20 9.34 -1.13 1.11
CA HIS A 20 9.74 0.01 0.26
C HIS A 20 8.60 0.56 -0.63
N ILE A 21 7.36 0.42 -0.18
CA ILE A 21 6.16 0.93 -0.83
C ILE A 21 5.74 2.23 -0.13
N TYR A 22 6.16 3.35 -0.71
CA TYR A 22 5.86 4.67 -0.17
C TYR A 22 4.41 5.08 -0.41
N CYS A 23 3.69 5.31 0.68
CA CYS A 23 2.28 5.62 0.67
C CYS A 23 1.90 6.56 1.82
N VAL A 24 0.81 7.29 1.63
CA VAL A 24 0.36 8.35 2.53
C VAL A 24 -0.88 7.88 3.28
N LEU A 25 -0.86 7.98 4.61
CA LEU A 25 -2.03 7.72 5.43
C LEU A 25 -3.07 8.83 5.21
N VAL A 26 -4.31 8.45 4.94
CA VAL A 26 -5.45 9.36 4.81
C VAL A 26 -6.55 8.93 5.78
N PRO A 27 -7.48 9.82 6.18
CA PRO A 27 -8.49 9.48 7.21
C PRO A 27 -9.31 8.22 6.91
N LYS A 28 -9.52 7.92 5.62
CA LYS A 28 -10.30 6.77 5.13
C LYS A 28 -9.44 5.61 4.58
N GLY A 29 -8.14 5.58 4.84
CA GLY A 29 -7.26 4.50 4.41
C GLY A 29 -5.85 4.95 3.99
N ILE A 30 -5.31 4.35 2.92
CA ILE A 30 -3.93 4.60 2.46
C ILE A 30 -3.92 5.00 0.99
N ARG A 31 -3.20 6.07 0.64
CA ARG A 31 -3.08 6.57 -0.73
C ARG A 31 -1.69 6.29 -1.30
N ILE A 32 -1.66 5.57 -2.43
CA ILE A 32 -0.44 5.24 -3.18
C ILE A 32 -0.33 6.17 -4.40
N ALA A 33 0.81 6.87 -4.51
CA ALA A 33 1.12 7.78 -5.61
C ALA A 33 1.66 7.00 -6.83
N LEU A 34 0.76 6.49 -7.66
CA LEU A 34 1.10 5.75 -8.87
C LEU A 34 1.68 6.62 -9.99
N CYS A 35 1.39 7.93 -9.99
CA CYS A 35 1.75 8.85 -11.07
C CYS A 35 3.27 9.01 -11.28
N SER A 36 4.08 8.60 -10.30
CA SER A 36 5.54 8.72 -10.32
C SER A 36 6.25 7.35 -10.44
N LEU A 37 5.50 6.26 -10.61
CA LEU A 37 6.05 4.91 -10.71
C LEU A 37 6.10 4.44 -12.17
N PRO A 38 7.22 3.82 -12.61
CA PRO A 38 7.28 3.19 -13.91
C PRO A 38 6.33 1.98 -13.97
N LEU A 39 5.70 1.74 -15.13
CA LEU A 39 4.72 0.66 -15.34
C LEU A 39 5.26 -0.72 -14.93
N ALA A 40 6.54 -0.98 -15.17
CA ALA A 40 7.20 -2.23 -14.77
C ALA A 40 7.18 -2.50 -13.26
N LYS A 41 7.07 -1.46 -12.42
CA LYS A 41 6.94 -1.59 -10.96
C LYS A 41 5.49 -1.62 -10.48
N ILE A 42 4.56 -1.23 -11.34
CA ILE A 42 3.12 -1.29 -11.08
C ILE A 42 2.62 -2.72 -11.33
N ASP A 43 3.21 -3.41 -12.30
CA ASP A 43 2.92 -4.82 -12.57
C ASP A 43 3.31 -5.70 -11.36
N GLY A 44 2.35 -6.45 -10.83
CA GLY A 44 2.51 -7.23 -9.60
C GLY A 44 2.36 -6.47 -8.27
N LEU A 45 2.24 -5.14 -8.28
CA LEU A 45 1.98 -4.35 -7.07
C LEU A 45 0.67 -4.76 -6.36
N PRO A 46 -0.47 -5.00 -7.06
CA PRO A 46 -1.70 -5.43 -6.40
C PRO A 46 -1.57 -6.77 -5.68
N LYS A 47 -0.77 -7.69 -6.25
CA LYS A 47 -0.53 -9.00 -5.65
C LYS A 47 0.27 -8.87 -4.34
N ARG A 48 1.34 -8.07 -4.36
CA ARG A 48 2.14 -7.78 -3.17
C ARG A 48 1.34 -7.10 -2.07
N LEU A 49 0.48 -6.13 -2.43
CA LEU A 49 -0.40 -5.46 -1.48
C LEU A 49 -1.32 -6.45 -0.76
N LYS A 50 -1.85 -7.43 -1.48
CA LYS A 50 -2.71 -8.49 -0.93
C LYS A 50 -1.92 -9.44 -0.03
N GLU A 51 -0.73 -9.89 -0.45
CA GLU A 51 0.14 -10.77 0.35
C GLU A 51 0.52 -10.12 1.69
N ILE A 52 0.87 -8.83 1.69
CA ILE A 52 1.18 -8.07 2.92
C ILE A 52 -0.06 -7.93 3.81
N GLN A 53 -1.25 -7.77 3.21
CA GLN A 53 -2.49 -7.64 3.95
C GLN A 53 -2.94 -8.96 4.57
N GLU A 54 -2.77 -10.09 3.87
CA GLU A 54 -3.12 -11.43 4.38
C GLU A 54 -2.13 -11.93 5.45
N GLY A 55 -0.90 -11.43 5.45
CA GLY A 55 0.11 -11.72 6.46
C GLY A 55 -0.07 -10.99 7.80
N LEU A 56 -1.06 -10.11 7.93
CA LEU A 56 -1.22 -9.15 9.04
C LEU A 56 -2.54 -9.32 9.81
#